data_AF-A0A9D5KYZ6-F1
#
_entry.id   AF-A0A9D5KYZ6-F1
#
_cell.length_a   1.000
_cell.length_b   1.000
_cell.length_c   1.000
_cell.angle_alpha   90.00
_cell.angle_beta   90.00
_cell.angle_gamma   90.00
#
_symmetry.space_group_name_H-M   'P 1'
#
loop_
_entity.id
_entity.type
_entity.pdbx_description
1 polymer ?
#
loop_
_entity_poly.entity_id
_entity_poly.type
_entity_poly.pdbx_seq_one_letter_code
_entity_poly.pdbx_strand_id
1 'polypeptide(L)'
;MSIDQIKEILDEEYNVLNAHGHDAWQLYANIIDIKLEYNLLQYNNPVYLDAKRWIRDFFNENQQKDYGYDSFSIDIFSNQLDRFPTPQALRLYLLILSYCNKEGYDCDKVEDKVIELRHKLWVEKGEGWKNILSRIANNYIWLTIVSLVFITIVAVCFLPAPTEWMHTIDVNLLPWNGEGKWHDFIVVPATAIYYIIHGETNEPIVTPVNIIGIIFIALVEFTFWGLIINFVYQKIVKSFSNAGLELL
;
A
#
# COMPACT_ATOMS: atom_id res chain seq x y z
N MET A 1 21.47 26.48 -23.78
CA MET A 1 21.83 25.56 -24.89
C MET A 1 20.60 25.43 -25.79
N SER A 2 20.76 25.35 -27.11
CA SER A 2 19.60 25.13 -27.99
C SER A 2 19.14 23.67 -27.92
N ILE A 3 17.87 23.39 -28.25
CA ILE A 3 17.33 22.01 -28.25
C ILE A 3 18.11 21.14 -29.24
N ASP A 4 18.57 21.70 -30.36
CA ASP A 4 19.32 20.94 -31.37
C ASP A 4 20.71 20.54 -30.88
N GLN A 5 21.39 21.41 -30.12
CA GLN A 5 22.65 21.07 -29.44
C GLN A 5 22.47 19.93 -28.43
N ILE A 6 21.35 19.90 -27.70
CA ILE A 6 21.04 18.82 -26.75
C ILE A 6 20.79 17.50 -27.48
N LYS A 7 20.15 17.53 -28.64
CA LYS A 7 19.93 16.35 -29.47
C LYS A 7 21.23 15.77 -30.00
N GLU A 8 22.16 16.63 -30.45
CA GLU A 8 23.51 16.20 -30.86
C GLU A 8 24.24 15.50 -29.72
N ILE A 9 24.21 16.06 -28.50
CA ILE A 9 24.78 15.43 -27.30
C ILE A 9 24.13 14.07 -27.03
N LEU A 10 22.80 13.97 -27.12
CA LEU A 10 22.09 12.70 -26.94
C LEU A 10 22.49 11.66 -28.00
N ASP A 11 22.66 12.07 -29.25
CA ASP A 11 23.09 11.17 -30.32
C ASP A 11 24.51 10.66 -30.07
N GLU A 12 25.42 11.52 -29.60
CA GLU A 12 26.77 11.12 -29.17
C GLU A 12 26.72 10.09 -28.04
N GLU A 13 25.96 10.36 -26.97
CA GLU A 13 25.77 9.43 -25.84
C GLU A 13 25.21 8.07 -26.30
N TYR A 14 24.22 8.07 -27.18
CA TYR A 14 23.67 6.84 -27.76
C TYR A 14 24.68 6.09 -28.63
N ASN A 15 25.53 6.80 -29.38
CA ASN A 15 26.58 6.19 -30.17
C ASN A 15 27.65 5.55 -29.28
N VAL A 16 28.04 6.20 -28.19
CA VAL A 16 28.96 5.64 -27.18
C VAL A 16 28.35 4.36 -26.57
N LEU A 17 27.07 4.41 -26.20
CA LEU A 17 26.35 3.28 -25.62
C LEU A 17 26.26 2.07 -26.56
N ASN A 18 26.15 2.30 -27.86
CA ASN A 18 26.18 1.23 -28.86
C ASN A 18 27.59 0.70 -29.15
N ALA A 19 28.64 1.49 -28.88
CA ALA A 19 30.02 1.16 -29.19
C ALA A 19 30.78 0.49 -28.04
N HIS A 20 30.41 0.76 -26.78
CA HIS A 20 31.08 0.24 -25.58
C HIS A 20 30.08 -0.37 -24.60
N GLY A 21 30.36 -1.60 -24.13
CA GLY A 21 29.52 -2.32 -23.16
C GLY A 21 29.93 -2.18 -21.70
N HIS A 22 30.94 -1.35 -21.38
CA HIS A 22 31.35 -1.05 -20.00
C HIS A 22 30.72 0.29 -19.57
N ASP A 23 30.18 0.33 -18.35
CA ASP A 23 29.52 1.49 -17.73
C ASP A 23 28.23 1.95 -18.45
N ALA A 24 27.56 1.02 -19.14
CA ALA A 24 26.34 1.29 -19.91
C ALA A 24 25.23 1.86 -19.03
N TRP A 25 25.15 1.43 -17.77
CA TRP A 25 24.17 1.95 -16.82
C TRP A 25 24.40 3.43 -16.48
N GLN A 26 25.65 3.91 -16.43
CA GLN A 26 25.93 5.34 -16.17
C GLN A 26 25.51 6.20 -17.36
N LEU A 27 25.80 5.74 -18.57
CA LEU A 27 25.38 6.39 -19.81
C LEU A 27 23.85 6.46 -19.90
N TYR A 28 23.14 5.38 -19.58
CA TYR A 28 21.68 5.42 -19.50
C TYR A 28 21.16 6.42 -18.48
N ALA A 29 21.78 6.53 -17.29
CA ALA A 29 21.38 7.51 -16.28
C ALA A 29 21.48 8.94 -16.83
N ASN A 30 22.59 9.28 -17.49
CA ASN A 30 22.81 10.59 -18.11
C ASN A 30 21.77 10.88 -19.21
N ILE A 31 21.54 9.90 -20.11
CA ILE A 31 20.54 10.01 -21.18
C ILE A 31 19.15 10.28 -20.60
N ILE A 32 18.75 9.55 -19.54
CA ILE A 32 17.46 9.73 -18.87
C ILE A 32 17.38 11.14 -18.26
N ASP A 33 18.42 11.59 -17.57
CA ASP A 33 18.44 12.90 -16.93
C ASP A 33 18.30 14.05 -17.93
N ILE A 34 19.06 14.00 -19.03
CA ILE A 34 18.99 14.99 -20.12
C ILE A 34 17.58 14.98 -20.72
N LYS A 35 17.03 13.81 -21.06
CA LYS A 35 15.71 13.76 -21.69
C LYS A 35 14.60 14.26 -20.78
N LEU A 36 14.67 13.98 -19.49
CA LEU A 36 13.71 14.48 -18.51
C LEU A 36 13.86 16.00 -18.28
N GLU A 37 15.08 16.53 -18.32
CA GLU A 37 15.35 17.96 -18.12
C GLU A 37 14.86 18.80 -19.31
N TYR A 38 15.10 18.33 -20.54
CA TYR A 38 14.75 19.04 -21.76
C TYR A 38 13.40 18.59 -22.38
N ASN A 39 12.62 17.78 -21.65
CA ASN A 39 11.32 17.24 -22.08
C ASN A 39 11.38 16.49 -23.43
N LEU A 40 12.47 15.77 -23.70
CA LEU A 40 12.72 14.99 -24.92
C LEU A 40 12.30 13.51 -24.75
N LEU A 41 11.09 13.29 -24.23
CA LEU A 41 10.64 11.99 -23.71
C LEU A 41 10.63 10.84 -24.74
N GLN A 42 10.58 11.16 -26.03
CA GLN A 42 10.48 10.20 -27.14
C GLN A 42 11.70 10.22 -28.08
N TYR A 43 12.71 11.04 -27.79
CA TYR A 43 13.84 11.22 -28.70
C TYR A 43 14.71 9.96 -28.78
N ASN A 44 14.94 9.43 -29.99
CA ASN A 44 15.58 8.15 -30.30
C ASN A 44 14.84 6.92 -29.72
N ASN A 45 14.77 6.81 -28.39
CA ASN A 45 13.96 5.85 -27.67
C ASN A 45 13.04 6.55 -26.66
N PRO A 46 11.89 5.95 -26.30
CA PRO A 46 11.11 6.40 -25.16
C PRO A 46 11.92 6.33 -23.86
N VAL A 47 11.93 7.42 -23.09
CA VAL A 47 12.60 7.55 -21.77
C VAL A 47 12.29 6.38 -20.83
N TYR A 48 11.05 5.89 -20.87
CA TYR A 48 10.64 4.73 -20.06
C TYR A 48 11.35 3.43 -20.47
N LEU A 49 11.61 3.23 -21.77
CA LEU A 49 12.37 2.08 -22.24
C LEU A 49 13.85 2.21 -21.86
N ASP A 50 14.41 3.41 -21.95
CA ASP A 50 15.78 3.67 -21.48
C ASP A 50 15.92 3.36 -19.99
N ALA A 51 14.98 3.81 -19.15
CA ALA A 51 14.96 3.48 -17.71
C ALA A 51 14.85 1.98 -17.43
N LYS A 52 14.09 1.22 -18.23
CA LYS A 52 14.04 -0.24 -18.09
C LYS A 52 15.36 -0.92 -18.44
N ARG A 53 16.08 -0.41 -19.44
CA ARG A 53 17.40 -0.92 -19.83
C ARG A 53 18.45 -0.56 -18.79
N TRP A 54 18.41 0.68 -18.31
CA TRP A 54 19.23 1.16 -17.21
C TRP A 54 19.20 0.23 -15.99
N ILE A 55 18.00 -0.06 -15.48
CA ILE A 55 17.81 -0.95 -14.31
C ILE A 55 18.41 -2.33 -14.60
N ARG A 56 18.12 -2.91 -15.77
CA ARG A 56 18.63 -4.23 -16.15
C ARG A 56 20.16 -4.26 -16.17
N ASP A 57 20.78 -3.28 -16.81
CA ASP A 57 22.21 -3.26 -17.02
C ASP A 57 22.96 -3.01 -15.72
N PHE A 58 22.40 -2.20 -14.80
CA PHE A 58 22.91 -2.05 -13.44
C PHE A 58 23.00 -3.40 -12.70
N PHE A 59 21.92 -4.19 -12.70
CA PHE A 59 21.93 -5.49 -12.01
C PHE A 59 22.86 -6.50 -12.70
N ASN A 60 22.91 -6.52 -14.04
CA ASN A 60 23.80 -7.39 -14.79
C ASN A 60 25.29 -7.08 -14.54
N GLU A 61 25.66 -5.79 -14.49
CA GLU A 61 27.04 -5.39 -14.23
C GLU A 61 27.45 -5.65 -12.78
N ASN A 62 26.55 -5.39 -11.81
CA ASN A 62 26.84 -5.70 -10.41
C ASN A 62 26.98 -7.20 -10.18
N GLN A 63 26.17 -8.07 -10.80
CA GLN A 63 26.41 -9.53 -10.74
C GLN A 63 27.83 -9.94 -11.15
N GLN A 64 28.44 -9.23 -12.09
CA GLN A 64 29.79 -9.56 -12.58
C GLN A 64 30.91 -9.01 -11.69
N LYS A 65 30.61 -7.99 -10.89
CA LYS A 65 31.59 -7.22 -10.09
C LYS A 65 31.38 -7.34 -8.58
N ASP A 66 30.28 -7.94 -8.13
CA ASP A 66 29.91 -8.00 -6.71
C ASP A 66 30.71 -9.08 -5.98
N TYR A 67 31.54 -8.63 -5.05
CA TYR A 67 32.35 -9.48 -4.16
C TYR A 67 31.59 -9.85 -2.87
N GLY A 68 30.29 -9.53 -2.78
CA GLY A 68 29.42 -9.85 -1.64
C GLY A 68 29.46 -8.83 -0.50
N TYR A 69 30.00 -7.64 -0.74
CA TYR A 69 30.14 -6.58 0.27
C TYR A 69 29.34 -5.31 -0.05
N ASP A 70 28.92 -5.10 -1.30
CA ASP A 70 28.22 -3.88 -1.69
C ASP A 70 26.71 -4.02 -1.43
N SER A 71 26.19 -3.24 -0.49
CA SER A 71 24.75 -3.19 -0.23
C SER A 71 24.04 -2.44 -1.34
N PHE A 72 23.04 -3.07 -1.97
CA PHE A 72 22.15 -2.40 -2.91
C PHE A 72 21.54 -1.13 -2.28
N SER A 73 21.63 0.00 -2.99
CA SER A 73 20.99 1.25 -2.58
C SER A 73 19.99 1.74 -3.63
N ILE A 74 18.73 1.90 -3.21
CA ILE A 74 17.67 2.47 -4.05
C ILE A 74 17.92 3.93 -4.43
N ASP A 75 18.74 4.64 -3.65
CA ASP A 75 19.00 6.08 -3.84
C ASP A 75 19.69 6.37 -5.19
N ILE A 76 20.32 5.35 -5.79
CA ILE A 76 20.90 5.40 -7.14
C ILE A 76 19.81 5.67 -8.19
N PHE A 77 18.60 5.16 -7.97
CA PHE A 77 17.49 5.25 -8.90
C PHE A 77 16.51 6.37 -8.57
N SER A 78 16.37 6.70 -7.28
CA SER A 78 15.26 7.52 -6.80
C SER A 78 15.19 8.90 -7.46
N ASN A 79 16.35 9.53 -7.69
CA ASN A 79 16.43 10.88 -8.26
C ASN A 79 15.83 10.95 -9.67
N GLN A 80 16.10 9.95 -10.51
CA GLN A 80 15.59 9.88 -11.87
C GLN A 80 14.17 9.33 -11.90
N LEU A 81 13.90 8.25 -11.17
CA LEU A 81 12.62 7.54 -11.24
C LEU A 81 11.46 8.35 -10.66
N ASP A 82 11.71 9.18 -9.64
CA ASP A 82 10.67 10.00 -9.02
C ASP A 82 10.19 11.15 -9.92
N ARG A 83 10.93 11.45 -11.00
CA ARG A 83 10.54 12.42 -12.03
C ARG A 83 9.51 11.86 -13.03
N PHE A 84 9.29 10.54 -13.04
CA PHE A 84 8.31 9.91 -13.90
C PHE A 84 6.88 10.06 -13.36
N PRO A 85 5.85 9.98 -14.23
CA PRO A 85 4.47 9.84 -13.78
C PRO A 85 4.30 8.64 -12.84
N THR A 86 3.49 8.79 -11.79
CA THR A 86 3.23 7.77 -10.75
C THR A 86 3.03 6.34 -11.30
N PRO A 87 2.22 6.11 -12.36
CA PRO A 87 2.04 4.75 -12.90
C PRO A 87 3.30 4.15 -13.52
N GLN A 88 4.16 4.98 -14.12
CA GLN A 88 5.40 4.53 -14.75
C GLN A 88 6.48 4.29 -13.69
N ALA A 89 6.64 5.23 -12.75
CA ALA A 89 7.53 5.07 -11.60
C ALA A 89 7.24 3.76 -10.86
N LEU A 90 5.96 3.49 -10.53
CA LEU A 90 5.56 2.25 -9.86
C LEU A 90 6.02 1.00 -10.60
N ARG A 91 5.90 0.95 -11.93
CA ARG A 91 6.34 -0.19 -12.74
C ARG A 91 7.87 -0.35 -12.74
N LEU A 92 8.61 0.75 -12.70
CA LEU A 92 10.08 0.72 -12.64
C LEU A 92 10.56 0.25 -11.27
N TYR A 93 9.94 0.71 -10.18
CA TYR A 93 10.24 0.21 -8.83
C TYR A 93 9.84 -1.26 -8.64
N LEU A 94 8.72 -1.71 -9.22
CA LEU A 94 8.38 -3.14 -9.24
C LEU A 94 9.41 -3.98 -10.01
N LEU A 95 9.98 -3.43 -11.09
CA LEU A 95 11.06 -4.07 -11.83
C LEU A 95 12.33 -4.18 -10.97
N ILE A 96 12.70 -3.11 -10.26
CA ILE A 96 13.82 -3.12 -9.30
C ILE A 96 13.57 -4.19 -8.24
N LEU A 97 12.40 -4.20 -7.61
CA LEU A 97 12.04 -5.18 -6.58
C LEU A 97 12.17 -6.63 -7.08
N SER A 98 11.75 -6.89 -8.32
CA SER A 98 11.92 -8.20 -8.95
C SER A 98 13.39 -8.61 -9.09
N TYR A 99 14.28 -7.68 -9.46
CA TYR A 99 15.71 -7.98 -9.50
C TYR A 99 16.28 -8.15 -8.08
N CYS A 100 15.93 -7.26 -7.16
CA CYS A 100 16.43 -7.34 -5.79
C CYS A 100 16.06 -8.69 -5.12
N ASN A 101 14.81 -9.14 -5.26
CA ASN A 101 14.36 -10.43 -4.74
C ASN A 101 15.10 -11.60 -5.38
N LYS A 102 15.35 -11.55 -6.69
CA LYS A 102 16.04 -12.62 -7.41
C LYS A 102 17.49 -12.78 -6.97
N GLU A 103 18.16 -11.66 -6.70
CA GLU A 103 19.57 -11.63 -6.31
C GLU A 103 19.76 -11.72 -4.78
N GLY A 104 18.68 -11.69 -4.00
CA GLY A 104 18.74 -11.78 -2.54
C GLY A 104 19.20 -10.49 -1.85
N TYR A 105 19.07 -9.34 -2.50
CA TYR A 105 19.36 -8.05 -1.88
C TYR A 105 18.29 -7.66 -0.83
N ASP A 106 18.67 -6.83 0.14
CA ASP A 106 17.71 -6.18 1.02
C ASP A 106 16.81 -5.22 0.22
N CYS A 107 15.51 -5.51 0.24
CA CYS A 107 14.51 -4.85 -0.58
C CYS A 107 13.62 -3.87 0.20
N ASP A 108 13.80 -3.72 1.53
CA ASP A 108 12.81 -3.07 2.39
C ASP A 108 12.49 -1.64 1.92
N LYS A 109 13.51 -0.85 1.56
CA LYS A 109 13.33 0.51 1.04
C LYS A 109 12.59 0.55 -0.31
N VAL A 110 12.79 -0.46 -1.16
CA VAL A 110 12.10 -0.59 -2.46
C VAL A 110 10.64 -0.94 -2.24
N GLU A 111 10.36 -1.87 -1.33
CA GLU A 111 8.99 -2.23 -0.93
C GLU A 111 8.24 -1.01 -0.41
N ASP A 112 8.84 -0.25 0.50
CA ASP A 112 8.24 0.96 1.07
C ASP A 112 7.90 1.98 -0.03
N LYS A 113 8.80 2.19 -0.99
CA LYS A 113 8.57 3.10 -2.12
C LYS A 113 7.46 2.58 -3.07
N VAL A 114 7.41 1.27 -3.32
CA VAL A 114 6.32 0.65 -4.10
C VAL A 114 4.96 0.85 -3.40
N ILE A 115 4.91 0.69 -2.08
CA ILE A 115 3.70 0.92 -1.28
C ILE A 115 3.28 2.39 -1.36
N GLU A 116 4.22 3.33 -1.18
CA GLU A 116 3.98 4.78 -1.31
C GLU A 116 3.36 5.14 -2.67
N LEU A 117 3.98 4.68 -3.77
CA LEU A 117 3.52 4.96 -5.13
C LEU A 117 2.16 4.31 -5.42
N ARG A 118 1.89 3.12 -4.88
CA ARG A 118 0.59 2.46 -5.01
C ARG A 118 -0.51 3.26 -4.30
N HIS A 119 -0.22 3.77 -3.10
CA HIS A 119 -1.13 4.67 -2.39
C HIS A 119 -1.43 5.94 -3.18
N LYS A 120 -0.40 6.59 -3.72
CA LYS A 120 -0.54 7.77 -4.57
C LYS A 120 -1.41 7.48 -5.80
N LEU A 121 -1.18 6.36 -6.47
CA LEU A 121 -1.94 5.95 -7.65
C LEU A 121 -3.43 5.72 -7.36
N TRP A 122 -3.77 5.12 -6.21
CA TRP A 122 -5.18 4.95 -5.83
C TRP A 122 -5.88 6.27 -5.56
N VAL A 123 -5.18 7.23 -4.94
CA VAL A 123 -5.70 8.59 -4.73
C VAL A 123 -5.94 9.29 -6.07
N GLU A 124 -4.98 9.24 -6.99
CA GLU A 124 -5.11 9.83 -8.34
C GLU A 124 -6.29 9.24 -9.12
N LYS A 125 -6.58 7.95 -8.94
CA LYS A 125 -7.71 7.26 -9.60
C LYS A 125 -9.06 7.46 -8.90
N GLY A 126 -9.12 8.13 -7.75
CA GLY A 126 -10.32 8.25 -6.94
C GLY A 126 -10.74 6.94 -6.25
N GLU A 127 -9.86 5.94 -6.19
CA GLU A 127 -10.12 4.63 -5.57
C GLU A 127 -9.79 4.65 -4.06
N GLY A 128 -10.35 5.63 -3.35
CA GLY A 128 -10.02 5.89 -1.93
C GLY A 128 -10.24 4.69 -1.00
N TRP A 129 -11.24 3.85 -1.28
CA TRP A 129 -11.49 2.64 -0.49
C TRP A 129 -10.34 1.62 -0.57
N LYS A 130 -9.74 1.42 -1.76
CA LYS A 130 -8.58 0.53 -1.92
C LYS A 130 -7.37 1.05 -1.16
N ASN A 131 -7.19 2.37 -1.16
CA ASN A 131 -6.14 3.04 -0.41
C ASN A 131 -6.29 2.77 1.10
N ILE A 132 -7.51 2.91 1.64
CA ILE A 132 -7.80 2.61 3.06
C ILE A 132 -7.53 1.15 3.36
N LEU A 133 -8.05 0.21 2.57
CA LEU A 133 -7.83 -1.23 2.79
C LEU A 133 -6.35 -1.60 2.78
N SER A 134 -5.57 -1.02 1.86
CA SER A 134 -4.14 -1.27 1.82
C SER A 134 -3.38 -0.66 3.00
N ARG A 135 -3.82 0.49 3.51
CA ARG A 135 -3.21 1.10 4.71
C ARG A 135 -3.49 0.24 5.94
N ILE A 136 -4.71 -0.27 6.06
CA ILE A 136 -5.10 -1.20 7.12
C ILE A 136 -4.22 -2.45 7.07
N ALA A 137 -4.06 -3.05 5.89
CA ALA A 137 -3.24 -4.24 5.70
C ALA A 137 -1.77 -4.07 6.14
N ASN A 138 -1.19 -2.90 5.88
CA ASN A 138 0.24 -2.69 6.08
C ASN A 138 0.60 -2.09 7.45
N ASN A 139 -0.34 -1.43 8.12
CA ASN A 139 -0.05 -0.62 9.31
C ASN A 139 -1.06 -0.84 10.45
N TYR A 140 -0.55 -1.24 11.62
CA TYR A 140 -1.34 -1.50 12.82
C TYR A 140 -2.06 -0.26 13.35
N ILE A 141 -1.50 0.94 13.16
CA ILE A 141 -2.13 2.21 13.56
C ILE A 141 -3.39 2.43 12.72
N TRP A 142 -3.32 2.18 11.42
CA TRP A 142 -4.48 2.31 10.53
C TRP A 142 -5.56 1.27 10.84
N LEU A 143 -5.16 0.02 11.11
CA LEU A 143 -6.08 -1.01 11.60
C LEU A 143 -6.79 -0.55 12.88
N THR A 144 -6.04 -0.01 13.84
CA THR A 144 -6.57 0.46 15.13
C THR A 144 -7.53 1.63 14.93
N ILE A 145 -7.15 2.66 14.16
CA ILE A 145 -7.99 3.82 13.89
C ILE A 145 -9.29 3.42 13.21
N VAL A 146 -9.21 2.59 12.16
CA VAL A 146 -10.41 2.16 11.42
C VAL A 146 -11.30 1.28 12.31
N SER A 147 -10.72 0.42 13.13
CA SER A 147 -11.47 -0.39 14.10
C SER A 147 -12.16 0.49 15.16
N LEU A 148 -11.50 1.53 15.66
CA LEU A 148 -12.10 2.48 16.61
C LEU A 148 -13.28 3.25 15.99
N VAL A 149 -13.12 3.74 14.75
CA VAL A 149 -14.21 4.39 14.02
C VAL A 149 -15.38 3.42 13.81
N PHE A 150 -15.08 2.17 13.43
CA PHE A 150 -16.07 1.13 13.24
C PHE A 150 -16.83 0.80 14.53
N ILE A 151 -16.13 0.58 15.65
CA ILE A 151 -16.73 0.37 16.97
C ILE A 151 -17.61 1.56 17.36
N THR A 152 -17.18 2.79 17.07
CA THR A 152 -17.95 4.00 17.37
C THR A 152 -19.27 4.01 16.59
N ILE A 153 -19.25 3.64 15.31
CA ILE A 153 -20.46 3.54 14.49
C ILE A 153 -21.42 2.49 15.07
N VAL A 154 -20.92 1.31 15.42
CA VAL A 154 -21.73 0.24 16.03
C VAL A 154 -22.31 0.69 17.37
N ALA A 155 -21.50 1.35 18.22
CA ALA A 155 -21.94 1.88 19.50
C ALA A 155 -23.05 2.93 19.34
N VAL A 156 -22.96 3.81 18.33
CA VAL A 156 -24.02 4.76 18.02
C VAL A 156 -25.31 4.06 17.60
N CYS A 157 -25.22 2.95 16.86
CA CYS A 157 -26.40 2.15 16.50
C CYS A 157 -27.03 1.40 17.68
N PHE A 158 -26.29 1.19 18.77
CA PHE A 158 -26.79 0.57 20.00
C PHE A 158 -27.41 1.58 20.97
N LEU A 159 -27.26 2.89 20.72
CA LEU A 159 -27.96 3.91 21.49
C LEU A 159 -29.48 3.82 21.24
N PRO A 160 -30.30 4.21 22.24
CA PRO A 160 -31.74 4.22 22.08
C PRO A 160 -32.15 5.07 20.88
N ALA A 161 -33.01 4.49 20.03
CA ALA A 161 -33.44 5.13 18.80
C ALA A 161 -34.23 6.42 19.11
N PRO A 162 -33.88 7.57 18.50
CA PRO A 162 -34.61 8.82 18.73
C PRO A 162 -35.99 8.83 18.06
N THR A 163 -36.25 7.90 17.13
CA THR A 163 -37.49 7.80 16.36
C THR A 163 -37.82 6.33 16.06
N GLU A 164 -39.10 5.99 15.97
CA GLU A 164 -39.57 4.59 15.81
C GLU A 164 -39.02 3.89 14.56
N TRP A 165 -38.86 4.61 13.44
CA TRP A 165 -38.33 4.03 12.21
C TRP A 165 -36.82 3.69 12.29
N MET A 166 -36.10 4.28 13.26
CA MET A 166 -34.71 3.95 13.56
C MET A 166 -34.58 2.81 14.57
N HIS A 167 -35.69 2.35 15.18
CA HIS A 167 -35.67 1.25 16.15
C HIS A 167 -35.54 -0.08 15.39
N THR A 168 -34.29 -0.47 15.15
CA THR A 168 -33.94 -1.67 14.38
C THR A 168 -33.36 -2.79 15.24
N ILE A 169 -32.80 -2.45 16.41
CA ILE A 169 -32.05 -3.35 17.28
C ILE A 169 -32.44 -3.06 18.73
N ASP A 170 -32.77 -4.12 19.47
CA ASP A 170 -32.89 -4.09 20.92
C ASP A 170 -31.59 -4.60 21.54
N VAL A 171 -31.06 -3.83 22.50
CA VAL A 171 -29.78 -4.13 23.15
C VAL A 171 -29.99 -4.25 24.65
N ASN A 172 -29.77 -5.45 25.18
CA ASN A 172 -29.64 -5.67 26.61
C ASN A 172 -28.19 -5.41 27.00
N LEU A 173 -27.92 -4.24 27.56
CA LEU A 173 -26.58 -3.81 27.96
C LEU A 173 -25.99 -4.72 29.05
N LEU A 174 -24.66 -4.77 29.10
CA LEU A 174 -23.93 -5.45 30.17
C LEU A 174 -24.32 -4.88 31.55
N PRO A 175 -24.60 -5.72 32.56
CA PRO A 175 -24.95 -5.26 33.89
C PRO A 175 -23.75 -4.53 34.52
N TRP A 176 -23.92 -3.25 34.85
CA TRP A 176 -22.90 -2.42 35.50
C TRP A 176 -23.50 -1.71 36.73
N ASN A 177 -22.90 -1.88 37.90
CA ASN A 177 -23.40 -1.36 39.19
C ASN A 177 -23.12 0.14 39.43
N GLY A 178 -23.04 0.94 38.37
CA GLY A 178 -22.65 2.35 38.42
C GLY A 178 -23.79 3.26 38.00
N GLU A 179 -24.31 4.05 38.94
CA GLU A 179 -25.32 5.07 38.64
C GLU A 179 -24.64 6.37 38.19
N GLY A 180 -24.92 6.82 36.96
CA GLY A 180 -24.45 8.14 36.49
C GLY A 180 -24.51 8.33 34.98
N LYS A 181 -24.47 9.58 34.53
CA LYS A 181 -24.51 9.96 33.09
C LYS A 181 -23.38 9.38 32.24
N TRP A 182 -22.29 8.94 32.87
CA TRP A 182 -21.15 8.30 32.21
C TRP A 182 -21.35 6.81 31.96
N HIS A 183 -22.40 6.21 32.52
CA HIS A 183 -22.73 4.80 32.35
C HIS A 183 -22.87 4.44 30.87
N ASP A 184 -23.76 5.12 30.15
CA ASP A 184 -24.04 4.80 28.74
C ASP A 184 -22.83 5.08 27.84
N PHE A 185 -22.01 6.08 28.19
CA PHE A 185 -20.79 6.40 27.45
C PHE A 185 -19.72 5.29 27.52
N ILE A 186 -19.73 4.47 28.58
CA ILE A 186 -18.75 3.39 28.77
C ILE A 186 -19.35 2.04 28.40
N VAL A 187 -20.58 1.76 28.86
CA VAL A 187 -21.22 0.46 28.72
C VAL A 187 -21.65 0.20 27.27
N VAL A 188 -22.08 1.21 26.52
CA VAL A 188 -22.50 1.03 25.12
C VAL A 188 -21.32 0.69 24.21
N PRO A 189 -20.18 1.41 24.23
CA PRO A 189 -18.99 0.98 23.48
C PRO A 189 -18.43 -0.37 23.94
N ALA A 190 -18.43 -0.65 25.24
CA ALA A 190 -17.99 -1.96 25.76
C ALA A 190 -18.88 -3.10 25.26
N THR A 191 -20.20 -2.87 25.22
CA THR A 191 -21.20 -3.80 24.66
C THR A 191 -20.96 -4.02 23.16
N ALA A 192 -20.69 -2.96 22.40
CA ALA A 192 -20.35 -3.08 20.97
C ALA A 192 -19.08 -3.91 20.75
N ILE A 193 -18.01 -3.65 21.52
CA ILE A 193 -16.77 -4.43 21.45
C ILE A 193 -17.02 -5.89 21.78
N TYR A 194 -17.74 -6.15 22.88
CA TYR A 194 -18.03 -7.50 23.32
C TYR A 194 -18.83 -8.27 22.25
N TYR A 195 -19.89 -7.66 21.71
CA TYR A 195 -20.72 -8.22 20.65
C TYR A 195 -19.89 -8.63 19.43
N ILE A 196 -19.03 -7.72 18.96
CA ILE A 196 -18.18 -7.93 17.78
C ILE A 196 -17.20 -9.10 17.98
N ILE A 197 -16.68 -9.31 19.20
CA ILE A 197 -15.65 -10.32 19.49
C ILE A 197 -16.24 -11.70 19.83
N HIS A 198 -17.27 -11.75 20.68
CA HIS A 198 -17.68 -12.98 21.35
C HIS A 198 -18.90 -13.67 20.78
N GLY A 199 -19.69 -13.02 19.90
CA GLY A 199 -20.80 -13.63 19.17
C GLY A 199 -21.77 -14.41 20.07
N GLU A 200 -22.89 -13.79 20.46
CA GLU A 200 -24.08 -14.38 21.10
C GLU A 200 -23.93 -15.14 22.43
N THR A 201 -22.72 -15.51 22.88
CA THR A 201 -22.59 -16.59 23.87
C THR A 201 -22.76 -16.19 25.34
N ASN A 202 -22.68 -14.91 25.70
CA ASN A 202 -23.18 -14.37 26.98
C ASN A 202 -23.57 -12.91 26.79
N GLU A 203 -24.34 -12.33 27.73
CA GLU A 203 -24.72 -10.91 27.77
C GLU A 203 -23.55 -10.01 27.31
N PRO A 204 -23.80 -9.00 26.46
CA PRO A 204 -25.08 -8.39 26.10
C PRO A 204 -25.84 -9.12 24.97
N ILE A 205 -27.17 -9.16 25.09
CA ILE A 205 -28.07 -9.74 24.08
C ILE A 205 -28.46 -8.64 23.09
N VAL A 206 -28.12 -8.83 21.82
CA VAL A 206 -28.45 -7.91 20.72
C VAL A 206 -29.47 -8.61 19.83
N THR A 207 -30.72 -8.14 19.83
CA THR A 207 -31.81 -8.75 19.07
C THR A 207 -32.29 -7.83 17.95
N PRO A 208 -32.29 -8.29 16.69
CA PRO A 208 -32.86 -7.50 15.60
C PRO A 208 -34.39 -7.46 15.72
N VAL A 209 -34.95 -6.26 15.65
CA VAL A 209 -36.41 -6.03 15.69
C VAL A 209 -37.03 -6.22 14.30
N ASN A 210 -36.25 -5.96 13.25
CA ASN A 210 -36.70 -6.00 11.87
C ASN A 210 -35.60 -6.51 10.91
N ILE A 211 -35.96 -6.69 9.63
CA ILE A 211 -35.05 -7.16 8.58
C ILE A 211 -33.83 -6.24 8.42
N ILE A 212 -34.00 -4.93 8.64
CA ILE A 212 -32.90 -3.96 8.56
C ILE A 212 -31.86 -4.23 9.67
N GLY A 213 -32.32 -4.55 10.89
CA GLY A 213 -31.45 -4.97 11.99
C GLY A 213 -30.67 -6.25 11.68
N ILE A 214 -31.32 -7.25 11.06
CA ILE A 214 -30.66 -8.50 10.63
C ILE A 214 -29.55 -8.19 9.60
N ILE A 215 -29.86 -7.37 8.59
CA ILE A 215 -28.89 -6.99 7.56
C ILE A 215 -27.71 -6.22 8.18
N PHE A 216 -27.99 -5.30 9.11
CA PHE A 216 -26.97 -4.53 9.80
C PHE A 216 -26.01 -5.44 10.60
N ILE A 217 -26.55 -6.35 11.41
CA ILE A 217 -25.78 -7.32 12.19
C ILE A 217 -24.85 -8.14 11.28
N ALA A 218 -25.42 -8.73 10.21
CA ALA A 218 -24.65 -9.53 9.27
C ALA A 218 -23.53 -8.71 8.60
N LEU A 219 -23.80 -7.45 8.27
CA LEU A 219 -22.82 -6.55 7.66
C LEU A 219 -21.70 -6.20 8.65
N VAL A 220 -22.04 -5.93 9.92
CA VAL A 220 -21.06 -5.62 10.97
C VAL A 220 -20.08 -6.78 11.16
N GLU A 221 -20.59 -7.99 11.33
CA GLU A 221 -19.75 -9.18 11.52
C GLU A 221 -18.89 -9.46 10.28
N PHE A 222 -19.50 -9.42 9.09
CA PHE A 222 -18.79 -9.66 7.84
C PHE A 222 -17.67 -8.64 7.60
N THR A 223 -17.93 -7.36 7.85
CA THR A 223 -16.94 -6.29 7.66
C THR A 223 -15.82 -6.38 8.69
N PHE A 224 -16.13 -6.64 9.96
CA PHE A 224 -15.13 -6.77 11.00
C PHE A 224 -14.17 -7.94 10.74
N TRP A 225 -14.71 -9.13 10.49
CA TRP A 225 -13.89 -10.30 10.17
C TRP A 225 -13.15 -10.13 8.85
N GLY A 226 -13.76 -9.49 7.85
CA GLY A 226 -13.09 -9.15 6.59
C GLY A 226 -11.86 -8.26 6.78
N LEU A 227 -11.93 -7.27 7.67
CA LEU A 227 -10.80 -6.40 8.01
C LEU A 227 -9.66 -7.18 8.68
N ILE A 228 -9.99 -8.03 9.66
CA ILE A 228 -9.00 -8.86 10.36
C ILE A 228 -8.35 -9.86 9.41
N ILE A 229 -9.16 -10.61 8.64
CA ILE A 229 -8.66 -11.61 7.68
C ILE A 229 -7.76 -10.94 6.66
N ASN A 230 -8.14 -9.78 6.11
CA ASN A 230 -7.31 -9.06 5.16
C ASN A 230 -5.95 -8.64 5.77
N PHE A 231 -5.95 -8.15 7.01
CA PHE A 231 -4.71 -7.81 7.72
C PHE A 231 -3.82 -9.04 7.96
N VAL A 232 -4.39 -10.12 8.49
CA VAL A 232 -3.68 -11.37 8.78
C VAL A 232 -3.12 -11.99 7.50
N TYR A 233 -3.93 -12.07 6.43
CA TYR A 233 -3.52 -12.59 5.14
C TYR A 233 -2.29 -11.86 4.59
N GLN A 234 -2.28 -10.53 4.65
CA GLN A 234 -1.15 -9.73 4.16
C GLN A 234 0.12 -9.94 4.98
N LYS A 235 0.00 -10.10 6.30
CA LYS A 235 1.14 -10.45 7.17
C LYS A 235 1.68 -11.85 6.90
N ILE A 236 0.80 -12.81 6.64
CA ILE A 236 1.19 -14.17 6.25
C ILE A 236 1.94 -14.13 4.91
N VAL A 237 1.40 -13.48 3.90
CA VAL A 237 2.04 -13.34 2.57
C VAL A 237 3.41 -12.68 2.69
N LYS A 238 3.54 -11.58 3.45
CA LYS A 238 4.84 -10.94 3.66
C LYS A 238 5.83 -11.87 4.38
N SER A 239 5.38 -12.62 5.39
CA SER A 239 6.25 -13.58 6.09
C SER A 239 6.76 -14.69 5.17
N PHE A 240 5.93 -15.19 4.25
CA PHE A 240 6.33 -16.20 3.28
C PHE A 240 7.31 -15.65 2.24
N SER A 241 7.05 -14.45 1.72
CA SER A 241 7.96 -13.74 0.80
C SER A 241 9.35 -13.58 1.41
N ASN A 242 9.43 -13.13 2.67
CA ASN A 242 10.70 -12.93 3.37
C ASN A 242 11.44 -14.25 3.68
N ALA A 243 10.71 -15.37 3.76
CA ALA A 243 11.29 -16.70 3.97
C ALA A 243 11.76 -17.37 2.67
N GLY A 244 11.63 -16.70 1.51
CA GLY A 244 11.95 -17.29 0.21
C GLY A 244 11.00 -18.43 -0.19
N LEU A 245 9.83 -18.52 0.45
CA LEU A 245 8.82 -19.52 0.18
C LEU A 245 7.72 -18.86 -0.66
N GLU A 246 7.80 -19.00 -1.99
CA GLU A 246 6.69 -18.59 -2.85
C GLU A 246 5.49 -19.51 -2.60
N LEU A 247 4.37 -18.93 -2.16
CA LEU A 247 3.08 -19.62 -2.11
C LEU A 247 2.60 -19.83 -3.56
N LEU A 248 2.68 -21.09 -4.01
CA LEU A 248 2.11 -21.60 -5.25
C LEU A 248 0.60 -21.32 -5.36
#